data_AF-A0A957PA90-F1
#
_entry.id   AF-A0A957PA90-F1
#
_cell.length_a   1.000
_cell.length_b   1.000
_cell.length_c   1.000
_cell.angle_alpha   90.00
_cell.angle_beta   90.00
_cell.angle_gamma   90.00
#
_symmetry.space_group_name_H-M   'P 1'
#
loop_
_entity.id
_entity.type
_entity.pdbx_description
1 polymer ?
#
loop_
_entity_poly.entity_id
_entity_poly.type
_entity_poly.pdbx_seq_one_letter_code
_entity_poly.pdbx_strand_id
1 'polypeptide(L)'
;MLSNDVLTILADEGAVWFGTSAGISRFDGAWQGYPGSTEAQFTDPQNKGQNAPPGRVHALARAASDGSIWAGTDAGWMARFDPQTQMWAPVLKIESAILTLQVFDSTLWIGSVQGLMRYHIDPAAATITPSKLGDAMPSPLDNGAVFAIY
;
A
#
# COMPACT_ATOMS: atom_id res chain seq x y z
N MET A 1 -17.49 -5.49 7.21
CA MET A 1 -16.25 -6.27 7.01
C MET A 1 -16.39 -7.09 5.74
N LEU A 2 -15.41 -7.04 4.84
CA LEU A 2 -15.49 -7.63 3.49
C LEU A 2 -15.04 -9.08 3.39
N SER A 3 -14.20 -9.57 4.31
CA SER A 3 -13.69 -10.93 4.33
C SER A 3 -13.33 -11.33 5.76
N ASN A 4 -13.38 -12.63 6.04
CA ASN A 4 -12.93 -13.22 7.31
C ASN A 4 -11.45 -13.63 7.29
N ASP A 5 -10.77 -13.44 6.16
CA ASP A 5 -9.35 -13.72 5.95
C ASP A 5 -8.57 -12.39 6.01
N VAL A 6 -8.17 -12.02 7.23
CA VAL A 6 -7.45 -10.77 7.55
C VAL A 6 -5.96 -11.05 7.53
N LEU A 7 -5.22 -10.27 6.73
CA LEU A 7 -3.80 -10.47 6.47
C LEU A 7 -2.94 -9.41 7.17
N THR A 8 -3.50 -8.22 7.42
CA THR A 8 -2.82 -7.12 8.10
C THR A 8 -3.81 -6.20 8.78
N ILE A 9 -3.37 -5.55 9.86
CA ILE A 9 -4.17 -4.60 10.64
C ILE A 9 -3.32 -3.37 10.89
N LEU A 10 -3.91 -2.19 10.68
CA LEU A 10 -3.33 -0.91 11.04
C LEU A 10 -4.33 -0.11 11.88
N ALA A 11 -3.95 0.25 13.11
CA ALA A 11 -4.70 1.21 13.91
C ALA A 11 -4.17 2.62 13.63
N ASP A 12 -5.06 3.55 13.30
CA ASP A 12 -4.73 4.92 12.99
C ASP A 12 -5.86 5.86 13.45
N GLU A 13 -5.52 6.80 14.34
CA GLU A 13 -6.38 7.92 14.78
C GLU A 13 -7.89 7.63 14.86
N GLY A 14 -8.28 6.63 15.65
CA GLY A 14 -9.69 6.29 15.90
C GLY A 14 -10.34 5.40 14.84
N ALA A 15 -9.60 5.00 13.81
CA ALA A 15 -9.96 3.97 12.86
C ALA A 15 -9.03 2.75 12.95
N VAL A 16 -9.58 1.59 12.59
CA VAL A 16 -8.81 0.36 12.37
C VAL A 16 -9.02 -0.09 10.94
N TRP A 17 -7.92 -0.29 10.24
CA TRP A 17 -7.86 -0.75 8.87
C TRP A 17 -7.46 -2.23 8.84
N PHE A 18 -8.10 -2.98 7.96
CA PHE A 18 -7.92 -4.41 7.80
C PHE A 18 -7.64 -4.69 6.33
N GLY A 19 -6.40 -5.09 6.02
CA GLY A 19 -6.07 -5.66 4.72
C GLY A 19 -6.50 -7.11 4.68
N THR A 20 -7.19 -7.50 3.61
CA THR A 20 -7.81 -8.82 3.48
C THR A 20 -7.54 -9.41 2.10
N SER A 21 -7.91 -10.67 1.90
CA SER A 21 -7.90 -11.30 0.58
C SER A 21 -8.93 -10.76 -0.41
N ALA A 22 -9.90 -9.95 0.05
CA ALA A 22 -10.97 -9.38 -0.79
C ALA A 22 -10.94 -7.84 -0.86
N GLY A 23 -9.82 -7.21 -0.47
CA GLY A 23 -9.67 -5.77 -0.42
C GLY A 23 -9.45 -5.26 1.01
N ILE A 24 -9.98 -4.09 1.33
CA ILE A 24 -9.70 -3.38 2.58
C ILE A 24 -11.00 -3.10 3.33
N SER A 25 -11.05 -3.41 4.62
CA SER A 25 -12.12 -2.95 5.51
C SER A 25 -11.59 -1.87 6.45
N ARG A 26 -12.43 -0.90 6.79
CA ARG A 26 -12.15 0.15 7.77
C ARG A 26 -13.25 0.16 8.83
N PHE A 27 -12.88 0.36 10.08
CA PHE A 27 -13.80 0.51 11.19
C PHE A 27 -13.44 1.73 12.02
N ASP A 28 -14.34 2.71 12.08
CA ASP A 28 -14.20 3.96 12.87
C ASP A 28 -15.41 4.19 13.78
N GLY A 29 -16.06 3.09 14.19
CA GLY A 29 -17.40 3.09 14.79
C GLY A 29 -18.48 2.62 13.81
N ALA A 30 -18.20 2.69 12.50
CA ALA A 30 -18.99 2.04 11.45
C ALA A 30 -18.08 1.25 10.49
N TRP A 31 -18.62 0.18 9.91
CA TRP A 31 -17.88 -0.61 8.92
C TRP A 31 -17.97 0.02 7.53
N GLN A 32 -16.81 0.24 6.92
CA GLN A 32 -16.65 0.64 5.53
C GLN A 32 -15.81 -0.40 4.80
N GLY A 33 -16.12 -0.66 3.54
CA GLY A 33 -15.44 -1.68 2.73
C GLY A 33 -15.02 -1.12 1.38
N TYR A 34 -13.77 -1.39 1.02
CA TYR A 34 -13.18 -1.14 -0.30
C TYR A 34 -12.90 -2.50 -0.95
N PRO A 35 -13.78 -3.00 -1.84
CA PRO A 35 -13.58 -4.30 -2.46
C PRO A 35 -12.35 -4.28 -3.36
N GLY A 36 -11.63 -5.40 -3.44
CA GLY A 36 -10.51 -5.55 -4.37
C GLY A 36 -10.98 -5.44 -5.82
N SER A 37 -10.13 -4.90 -6.69
CA SER A 37 -10.45 -4.69 -8.09
C SER A 37 -9.47 -5.38 -9.03
N THR A 38 -9.81 -5.42 -10.31
CA THR A 38 -8.85 -5.73 -11.39
C THR A 38 -7.94 -4.52 -11.65
N GLU A 39 -6.82 -4.76 -12.34
CA GLU A 39 -5.89 -3.70 -12.78
C GLU A 39 -6.57 -2.66 -13.68
N ALA A 40 -7.42 -3.11 -14.61
CA ALA A 40 -8.19 -2.20 -15.48
C ALA A 40 -9.11 -1.29 -14.67
N GLN A 41 -9.82 -1.83 -13.68
CA GLN A 41 -10.70 -1.04 -12.81
C GLN A 41 -9.95 -0.07 -11.92
N PHE A 42 -8.78 -0.47 -11.38
CA PHE A 42 -8.03 0.38 -10.45
C PHE A 42 -7.34 1.57 -11.14
N THR A 43 -6.99 1.40 -12.41
CA THR A 43 -6.28 2.42 -13.19
C THR A 43 -7.20 3.31 -14.01
N ASP A 44 -8.48 2.93 -14.18
CA ASP A 44 -9.47 3.68 -14.92
C ASP A 44 -9.75 5.05 -14.27
N PRO A 45 -9.45 6.19 -14.95
CA PRO A 45 -9.75 7.53 -14.47
C PRO A 45 -11.21 7.77 -14.07
N GLN A 46 -12.17 7.04 -14.66
CA GLN A 46 -13.59 7.18 -14.39
C GLN A 46 -14.06 6.34 -13.19
N ASN A 47 -13.24 5.38 -12.74
CA ASN A 47 -13.54 4.46 -11.64
C ASN A 47 -12.55 4.59 -10.47
N LYS A 48 -11.75 5.67 -10.46
CA LYS A 48 -10.73 5.90 -9.44
C LYS A 48 -11.37 5.92 -8.06
N GLY A 49 -10.78 5.16 -7.15
CA GLY A 49 -10.86 5.44 -5.72
C GLY A 49 -11.83 4.64 -4.88
N GLN A 50 -12.90 4.09 -5.44
CA GLN A 50 -13.89 3.35 -4.65
C GLN A 50 -13.45 1.92 -4.29
N ASN A 51 -12.48 1.38 -5.00
CA ASN A 51 -11.98 0.02 -4.82
C ASN A 51 -10.59 0.01 -4.20
N ALA A 52 -10.28 -1.06 -3.46
CA ALA A 52 -8.94 -1.35 -2.99
C ALA A 52 -8.03 -1.75 -4.16
N PRO A 53 -6.69 -1.62 -4.02
CA PRO A 53 -5.74 -2.06 -5.05
C PRO A 53 -5.94 -3.55 -5.42
N PRO A 54 -5.60 -3.94 -6.67
CA PRO A 54 -5.66 -5.33 -7.09
C PRO A 54 -4.75 -6.24 -6.27
N GLY A 55 -5.23 -7.46 -6.02
CA GLY A 55 -4.54 -8.46 -5.22
C GLY A 55 -4.95 -8.45 -3.75
N ARG A 56 -4.36 -9.35 -2.97
CA ARG A 56 -4.56 -9.45 -1.52
C ARG A 56 -3.73 -8.40 -0.83
N VAL A 57 -4.32 -7.72 0.16
CA VAL A 57 -3.64 -6.63 0.86
C VAL A 57 -2.85 -7.20 2.03
N HIS A 58 -1.54 -7.33 1.85
CA HIS A 58 -0.63 -7.91 2.83
C HIS A 58 0.02 -6.86 3.74
N ALA A 59 0.06 -5.61 3.30
CA ALA A 59 0.74 -4.56 4.03
C ALA A 59 -0.13 -3.30 4.11
N LEU A 60 -0.18 -2.72 5.31
CA LEU A 60 -0.74 -1.39 5.56
C LEU A 60 0.28 -0.58 6.36
N ALA A 61 0.46 0.68 6.00
CA ALA A 61 1.34 1.60 6.72
C ALA A 61 0.77 3.02 6.73
N ARG A 62 1.10 3.80 7.77
CA ARG A 62 0.77 5.23 7.83
C ARG A 62 1.98 6.04 7.38
N ALA A 63 1.78 6.99 6.48
CA ALA A 63 2.82 7.96 6.15
C ALA A 63 3.06 8.93 7.29
N ALA A 64 4.33 9.15 7.64
CA ALA A 64 4.71 10.10 8.68
C ALA A 64 4.47 11.56 8.26
N SER A 65 4.56 11.85 6.96
CA SER A 65 4.48 13.19 6.39
C SER A 65 3.10 13.83 6.48
N ASP A 66 2.05 13.09 6.12
CA ASP A 66 0.70 13.63 5.92
C ASP A 66 -0.42 12.74 6.50
N GLY A 67 -0.05 11.67 7.20
CA GLY A 67 -0.99 10.77 7.85
C GLY A 67 -1.79 9.88 6.91
N SER A 68 -1.49 9.87 5.61
CA SER A 68 -2.16 8.96 4.67
C SER A 68 -1.88 7.49 4.96
N ILE A 69 -2.82 6.63 4.58
CA ILE A 69 -2.67 5.18 4.66
C ILE A 69 -2.19 4.63 3.33
N TRP A 70 -1.21 3.74 3.39
CA TRP A 70 -0.59 3.08 2.25
C TRP A 70 -0.92 1.59 2.31
N ALA A 71 -1.20 1.00 1.16
CA ALA A 71 -1.50 -0.41 1.01
C ALA A 71 -0.54 -1.04 0.00
N GLY A 72 -0.01 -2.22 0.35
CA GLY A 72 0.80 -3.07 -0.50
C GLY A 72 0.12 -4.41 -0.75
N THR A 73 0.12 -4.88 -2.00
CA THR A 73 -0.54 -6.13 -2.39
C THR A 73 0.42 -7.20 -2.90
N ASP A 74 -0.03 -8.45 -2.85
CA ASP A 74 0.68 -9.60 -3.46
C ASP A 74 0.77 -9.52 -4.99
N ALA A 75 -0.06 -8.69 -5.62
CA ALA A 75 0.01 -8.38 -7.05
C ALA A 75 1.00 -7.23 -7.37
N GLY A 76 1.77 -6.78 -6.37
CA GLY A 76 2.80 -5.75 -6.53
C GLY A 76 2.27 -4.32 -6.59
N TRP A 77 0.98 -4.12 -6.30
CA TRP A 77 0.40 -2.78 -6.26
C TRP A 77 0.72 -2.09 -4.95
N MET A 78 1.16 -0.85 -5.08
CA MET A 78 1.17 0.09 -3.98
C MET A 78 0.14 1.19 -4.24
N ALA A 79 -0.72 1.40 -3.25
CA ALA A 79 -1.78 2.38 -3.29
C ALA A 79 -1.78 3.24 -2.04
N ARG A 80 -2.34 4.44 -2.18
CA ARG A 80 -2.47 5.41 -1.10
C ARG A 80 -3.93 5.81 -0.95
N PHE A 81 -4.38 5.90 0.29
CA PHE A 81 -5.69 6.41 0.65
C PHE A 81 -5.63 7.93 0.82
N ASP A 82 -6.46 8.64 0.09
CA ASP A 82 -6.70 10.06 0.26
C ASP A 82 -7.89 10.27 1.21
N PRO A 83 -7.68 10.85 2.40
CA PRO A 83 -8.76 11.06 3.37
C PRO A 83 -9.77 12.12 2.93
N GLN A 84 -9.40 13.06 2.05
CA GLN A 84 -10.31 14.11 1.57
C GLN A 84 -11.35 13.53 0.62
N THR A 85 -10.90 12.65 -0.27
CA THR A 85 -11.77 12.02 -1.27
C THR A 85 -12.31 10.66 -0.81
N GLN A 86 -11.75 10.10 0.26
CA GLN A 86 -12.00 8.75 0.74
C GLN A 86 -11.72 7.67 -0.32
N MET A 87 -10.68 7.91 -1.13
CA MET A 87 -10.39 7.12 -2.31
C MET A 87 -8.98 6.52 -2.28
N TRP A 88 -8.85 5.30 -2.80
CA TRP A 88 -7.55 4.67 -3.06
C TRP A 88 -7.00 5.05 -4.43
N ALA A 89 -5.78 5.58 -4.47
CA ALA A 89 -5.09 5.94 -5.69
C ALA A 89 -3.85 5.04 -5.90
N PRO A 90 -3.57 4.62 -7.15
CA PRO A 90 -2.31 3.93 -7.45
C PRO A 90 -1.13 4.88 -7.25
N VAL A 91 -0.07 4.37 -6.64
CA VAL A 91 1.20 5.09 -6.45
C VAL A 91 2.30 4.48 -7.32
N LEU A 92 2.43 3.16 -7.27
CA LEU A 92 3.46 2.40 -7.97
C LEU A 92 2.96 0.96 -8.18
N LYS A 93 3.43 0.33 -9.25
CA LYS A 93 3.37 -1.12 -9.42
C LYS A 93 4.79 -1.66 -9.53
N ILE A 94 5.15 -2.61 -8.69
CA ILE A 94 6.42 -3.33 -8.79
C ILE A 94 6.20 -4.72 -9.37
N GLU A 95 7.25 -5.31 -9.99
CA GLU A 95 7.21 -6.67 -10.54
C GLU A 95 7.53 -7.74 -9.48
N SER A 96 6.95 -7.58 -8.29
CA SER A 96 7.19 -8.45 -7.12
C SER A 96 6.01 -8.35 -6.15
N ALA A 97 5.68 -9.45 -5.47
CA ALA A 97 4.67 -9.41 -4.41
C ALA A 97 5.17 -8.56 -3.23
N ILE A 98 4.36 -7.61 -2.78
CA ILE A 98 4.65 -6.82 -1.58
C ILE A 98 4.15 -7.61 -0.37
N LEU A 99 5.05 -7.85 0.58
CA LEU A 99 4.78 -8.64 1.79
C LEU A 99 4.67 -7.76 3.02
N THR A 100 5.42 -6.65 3.06
CA THR A 100 5.44 -5.72 4.18
C THR A 100 5.84 -4.32 3.72
N LEU A 101 5.38 -3.32 4.45
CA LEU A 101 5.71 -1.91 4.26
C LEU A 101 6.10 -1.31 5.60
N GLN A 102 7.14 -0.47 5.62
CA GLN A 102 7.46 0.37 6.77
C GLN A 102 7.82 1.77 6.31
N VAL A 103 7.21 2.77 6.92
CA VAL A 103 7.54 4.17 6.70
C VAL A 103 8.36 4.68 7.88
N PHE A 104 9.52 5.25 7.60
CA PHE A 104 10.35 5.95 8.58
C PHE A 104 10.81 7.28 7.99
N ASP A 105 10.41 8.38 8.62
CA ASP A 105 10.64 9.74 8.12
C ASP A 105 10.16 9.86 6.65
N SER A 106 11.03 10.21 5.71
CA SER A 106 10.73 10.34 4.29
C SER A 106 11.14 9.11 3.49
N THR A 107 11.25 7.95 4.15
CA THR A 107 11.70 6.69 3.55
C THR A 107 10.62 5.64 3.68
N LEU A 108 10.24 5.05 2.55
CA LEU A 108 9.44 3.85 2.49
C LEU A 108 10.32 2.64 2.23
N TRP A 109 10.21 1.66 3.10
CA TRP A 109 10.78 0.33 2.92
C TRP A 109 9.70 -0.64 2.45
N ILE A 110 10.01 -1.39 1.40
CA ILE A 110 9.13 -2.41 0.83
C ILE A 110 9.85 -3.75 0.97
N GLY A 111 9.32 -4.62 1.82
CA GLY A 111 9.73 -6.01 1.83
C GLY A 111 8.95 -6.76 0.77
N SER A 112 9.65 -7.35 -0.18
CA SER A 112 9.06 -8.10 -1.28
C SER A 112 9.60 -9.53 -1.33
N VAL A 113 9.01 -10.39 -2.15
CA VAL A 113 9.54 -11.74 -2.41
C VAL A 113 10.93 -11.73 -3.05
N GLN A 114 11.30 -10.64 -3.72
CA GLN A 114 12.61 -10.47 -4.35
C GLN A 114 13.64 -9.81 -3.43
N GLY A 115 13.23 -9.35 -2.24
CA GLY A 115 14.08 -8.66 -1.29
C GLY A 115 13.59 -7.27 -0.90
N LEU A 116 14.44 -6.58 -0.16
CA LEU A 116 14.15 -5.27 0.42
C LEU A 116 14.37 -4.13 -0.59
N MET A 117 13.34 -3.34 -0.88
CA MET A 117 13.44 -2.14 -1.73
C MET A 117 13.23 -0.88 -0.89
N ARG A 118 13.85 0.24 -1.31
CA ARG A 118 13.76 1.53 -0.60
C ARG A 118 13.41 2.69 -1.53
N TYR A 119 12.35 3.39 -1.18
CA TYR A 119 11.85 4.56 -1.89
C TYR A 119 11.89 5.79 -0.97
N HIS A 120 12.11 6.95 -1.57
CA HIS A 120 11.93 8.24 -0.93
C HIS A 120 10.48 8.71 -1.15
N ILE A 121 9.80 9.09 -0.09
CA ILE A 121 8.46 9.71 -0.16
C ILE A 121 8.68 11.21 -0.29
N ASP A 122 8.13 11.84 -1.33
CA ASP A 122 8.05 13.30 -1.42
C ASP A 122 6.76 13.77 -0.71
N PRO A 123 6.87 14.44 0.47
CA PRO A 123 5.73 14.92 1.23
C PRO A 123 4.88 15.93 0.46
N ALA A 124 5.49 16.72 -0.41
CA ALA A 124 4.83 17.81 -1.13
C ALA A 124 4.13 17.32 -2.40
N ALA A 125 4.66 16.26 -3.02
CA ALA A 125 4.16 15.76 -4.31
C ALA A 125 3.24 14.55 -4.19
N ALA A 126 3.03 13.97 -3.00
CA ALA A 126 2.26 12.72 -2.85
C ALA A 126 2.83 11.53 -3.65
N THR A 127 4.06 11.64 -4.13
CA THR A 127 4.72 10.64 -4.97
C THR A 127 5.85 9.96 -4.20
N ILE A 128 6.24 8.79 -4.67
CA ILE A 128 7.50 8.16 -4.27
C ILE A 128 8.47 8.14 -5.43
N THR A 129 9.74 8.34 -5.11
CA THR A 129 10.85 8.22 -6.04
C THR A 129 11.84 7.17 -5.54
N PRO A 130 12.48 6.39 -6.43
CA PRO A 130 13.57 5.51 -6.02
C PRO A 130 14.67 6.34 -5.35
N SER A 131 15.23 5.85 -4.24
CA SER A 131 16.29 6.55 -3.52
C SER A 131 17.68 6.55 -4.23
N LYS A 132 17.71 6.26 -5.56
CA LYS A 132 18.83 5.99 -6.52
C LYS A 132 19.46 4.58 -6.40
N LEU A 133 19.58 3.80 -7.48
CA LEU A 133 20.48 3.96 -8.65
C LEU A 133 19.75 3.95 -10.03
N GLY A 134 19.96 5.00 -10.84
CA GLY A 134 19.74 5.15 -12.29
C GLY A 134 18.51 4.50 -12.97
N ASP A 135 17.52 5.32 -13.38
CA ASP A 135 16.41 5.12 -14.35
C ASP A 135 15.62 3.78 -14.39
N ALA A 136 16.01 2.78 -13.62
CA ALA A 136 15.36 1.50 -13.45
C ALA A 136 14.70 1.43 -12.06
N MET A 137 13.70 0.55 -11.90
CA MET A 137 13.18 0.24 -10.57
C MET A 137 14.33 -0.22 -9.66
N PRO A 138 14.35 0.20 -8.38
CA PRO A 138 15.45 -0.14 -7.49
C PRO A 138 15.56 -1.66 -7.38
N SER A 139 16.75 -2.19 -7.66
CA SER A 139 17.03 -3.60 -7.38
C SER A 139 16.94 -3.83 -5.87
N PRO A 140 16.52 -5.03 -5.43
CA PRO A 140 16.54 -5.41 -4.03
C PRO A 140 17.91 -5.15 -3.38
N LEU A 141 17.90 -4.69 -2.13
CA LEU A 141 19.08 -4.48 -1.28
C LEU A 141 19.63 -5.80 -0.75
N ASP A 142 18.83 -6.86 -0.76
CA ASP A 142 19.19 -8.24 -0.48
C ASP A 142 18.49 -9.21 -1.45
N ASN A 143 18.88 -10.48 -1.44
CA ASN A 143 18.34 -11.50 -2.37
C ASN A 143 17.44 -12.53 -1.66
N GLY A 144 16.61 -12.12 -0.70
CA GLY A 144 15.74 -13.02 0.05
C GLY A 144 14.40 -12.39 0.37
N ALA A 145 13.33 -13.19 0.40
CA ALA A 145 12.00 -12.67 0.72
C ALA A 145 11.98 -12.01 2.11
N VAL A 146 11.52 -10.76 2.18
CA VAL A 146 11.41 -10.01 3.42
C VAL A 146 9.95 -9.93 3.85
N PHE A 147 9.63 -10.62 4.95
CA PHE A 147 8.26 -10.74 5.47
C PHE A 147 7.92 -9.72 6.56
N ALA A 148 8.93 -9.13 7.21
CA ALA A 148 8.73 -8.15 8.27
C ALA A 148 9.92 -7.18 8.32
N ILE A 149 9.65 -5.95 8.74
CA ILE A 149 10.64 -4.92 9.02
C ILE A 149 10.26 -4.35 10.39
N TYR A 150 11.22 -4.26 11.31
CA TYR A 150 11.02 -3.85 12.70
C TYR A 150 11.72 -2.53 12.96
#